data_AF-A0A087UWW2-F1
#
_entry.id   AF-A0A087UWW2-F1
#
_cell.length_a   1.000
_cell.length_b   1.000
_cell.length_c   1.000
_cell.angle_alpha   90.00
_cell.angle_beta   90.00
_cell.angle_gamma   90.00
#
_symmetry.space_group_name_H-M   'P 1'
#
loop_
_entity.id
_entity.type
_entity.pdbx_description
1 polymer ?
#
loop_
_entity_poly.entity_id
_entity_poly.type
_entity_poly.pdbx_seq_one_letter_code
_entity_poly.pdbx_strand_id
1 'polypeptide(L)'
;MASVFRKRIGSKIFSTILPLLNKDKVIHMGDSIPVFLKLQQYKFLPPQFELTWKDVLKVQPDLQERVHPNTVLTYLKNQDFPTKDGISDIYMDSIKQDKFIFVVEQERFTSSVLLDICSRINVIPANSCFFKNVPVENVLVEFSSPNIAKPFHYGHFRSTIIGNFVANICNYVGHEVTRMNYIGDWGVQYGILAAGFRKFGSEEKLSADPLTHLFEVYKEANARISDDKEFDEEARNYFKLMEEGDSEVLSLWRKLRDLSLKEMKATYHRLNINFDAIHSESMYAENVKEIFDDLQKKKLVTCDENGCIEIVVPKQNGEQETVVLRKSDGTSLYLSRDIAAAIDRMKNYHFDSLYYVVDSSQTKHFTFLKNILTSMGYSWA
;
A
#
# COMPACT_ATOMS: atom_id res chain seq x y z
N MET A 1 -16.30 14.15 16.26
CA MET A 1 -17.69 14.60 16.04
C MET A 1 -17.92 15.59 14.91
N ALA A 2 -16.93 16.31 14.33
CA ALA A 2 -17.21 17.09 13.10
C ALA A 2 -17.83 16.21 11.99
N SER A 3 -17.38 14.95 11.92
CA SER A 3 -17.97 13.85 11.15
C SER A 3 -19.40 13.47 11.60
N VAL A 4 -19.62 13.28 12.90
CA VAL A 4 -20.94 12.92 13.46
C VAL A 4 -21.97 14.03 13.27
N PHE A 5 -21.55 15.28 13.40
CA PHE A 5 -22.36 16.46 13.17
C PHE A 5 -22.71 16.56 11.68
N ARG A 6 -21.72 16.45 10.78
CA ARG A 6 -21.94 16.32 9.33
C ARG A 6 -22.85 15.16 8.98
N LYS A 7 -22.69 14.01 9.63
CA LYS A 7 -23.49 12.79 9.42
C LYS A 7 -24.92 12.96 9.91
N ARG A 8 -25.13 13.58 11.07
CA ARG A 8 -26.46 13.91 11.59
C ARG A 8 -27.16 14.94 10.71
N ILE A 9 -26.45 15.98 10.29
CA ILE A 9 -26.93 16.97 9.33
C ILE A 9 -27.26 16.29 8.00
N GLY A 10 -26.34 15.53 7.42
CA GLY A 10 -26.54 14.80 6.17
C GLY A 10 -27.70 13.80 6.24
N SER A 11 -27.77 13.01 7.31
CA SER A 11 -28.88 12.09 7.58
C SER A 11 -30.21 12.82 7.79
N LYS A 12 -30.21 13.96 8.48
CA LYS A 12 -31.41 14.77 8.67
C LYS A 12 -31.86 15.39 7.35
N ILE A 13 -30.96 16.00 6.59
CA ILE A 13 -31.22 16.51 5.24
C ILE A 13 -31.78 15.39 4.37
N PHE A 14 -31.14 14.23 4.37
CA PHE A 14 -31.60 13.08 3.61
C PHE A 14 -32.99 12.62 4.06
N SER A 15 -33.23 12.46 5.37
CA SER A 15 -34.55 12.08 5.92
C SER A 15 -35.64 13.11 5.65
N THR A 16 -35.27 14.36 5.46
CA THR A 16 -36.14 15.49 5.14
C THR A 16 -36.43 15.52 3.63
N ILE A 17 -35.47 15.12 2.78
CA ILE A 17 -35.68 14.93 1.34
C ILE A 17 -36.41 13.60 1.05
N LEU A 18 -36.25 12.60 1.90
CA LEU A 18 -36.74 11.23 1.73
C LEU A 18 -38.24 11.11 1.41
N PRO A 19 -39.15 11.90 2.00
CA PRO A 19 -40.57 11.89 1.63
C PRO A 19 -40.84 12.37 0.19
N LEU A 20 -39.89 13.09 -0.41
CA LEU A 20 -39.91 13.48 -1.83
C LEU A 20 -39.32 12.38 -2.74
N LEU A 21 -38.74 11.32 -2.14
CA LEU A 21 -38.18 10.15 -2.83
C LEU A 21 -39.21 9.00 -2.84
N ASN A 22 -39.35 8.31 -3.97
CA ASN A 22 -40.19 7.11 -4.05
C ASN A 22 -39.72 6.05 -3.03
N LYS A 23 -40.66 5.45 -2.30
CA LYS A 23 -40.40 4.51 -1.18
C LYS A 23 -39.64 3.25 -1.57
N ASP A 24 -39.60 2.88 -2.86
CA ASP A 24 -39.17 1.53 -3.29
C ASP A 24 -37.69 1.41 -3.73
N LYS A 25 -36.91 2.50 -3.71
CA LYS A 25 -35.46 2.48 -4.06
C LYS A 25 -34.61 3.38 -3.16
N VAL A 26 -34.83 3.32 -1.86
CA VAL A 26 -33.99 4.05 -0.91
C VAL A 26 -32.77 3.18 -0.60
N ILE A 27 -31.67 3.41 -1.30
CA ILE A 27 -30.38 2.86 -0.89
C ILE A 27 -30.06 3.48 0.49
N HIS A 28 -29.86 2.65 1.52
CA HIS A 28 -29.47 3.08 2.87
C HIS A 28 -28.07 3.71 2.85
N MET A 29 -27.98 4.98 2.41
CA MET A 29 -26.72 5.68 2.17
C MET A 29 -26.77 7.15 2.63
N GLY A 30 -27.51 7.46 3.70
CA GLY A 30 -27.52 8.81 4.30
C GLY A 30 -26.11 9.33 4.69
N ASP A 31 -25.14 8.44 4.77
CA ASP A 31 -23.73 8.70 5.10
C ASP A 31 -22.86 9.03 3.87
N SER A 32 -23.37 8.76 2.67
CA SER A 32 -22.63 8.89 1.40
C SER A 32 -22.71 10.30 0.79
N ILE A 33 -23.57 11.17 1.33
CA ILE A 33 -23.69 12.55 0.87
C ILE A 33 -22.55 13.38 1.48
N PRO A 34 -21.59 13.90 0.68
CA PRO A 34 -20.49 14.70 1.19
C PRO A 34 -21.01 16.06 1.69
N VAL A 35 -20.66 16.38 2.93
CA VAL A 35 -20.92 17.68 3.55
C VAL A 35 -19.59 18.32 3.93
N PHE A 36 -19.36 19.54 3.44
CA PHE A 36 -18.12 20.28 3.63
C PHE A 36 -18.28 21.32 4.73
N LEU A 37 -17.30 21.46 5.63
CA LEU A 37 -17.26 22.58 6.58
C LEU A 37 -16.40 23.68 5.99
N LYS A 38 -16.95 24.88 5.85
CA LYS A 38 -16.19 26.07 5.50
C LYS A 38 -15.98 26.91 6.74
N LEU A 39 -14.72 27.05 7.13
CA LEU A 39 -14.28 28.00 8.14
C LEU A 39 -13.76 29.22 7.38
N GLN A 40 -14.50 30.34 7.40
CA GLN A 40 -14.00 31.57 6.79
C GLN A 40 -12.91 32.15 7.70
N GLN A 41 -11.69 32.27 7.17
CA GLN A 41 -10.51 32.76 7.91
C GLN A 41 -10.56 34.26 8.23
N TYR A 42 -11.51 34.99 7.63
CA TYR A 42 -11.67 36.43 7.84
C TYR A 42 -13.14 36.75 8.18
N LYS A 43 -13.35 37.25 9.40
CA LYS A 43 -14.58 37.73 10.05
C LYS A 43 -15.49 36.68 10.71
N PHE A 44 -16.15 37.16 11.77
CA PHE A 44 -17.14 36.62 12.72
C PHE A 44 -18.35 35.85 12.13
N LEU A 45 -18.22 35.24 10.95
CA LEU A 45 -19.30 34.44 10.40
C LEU A 45 -19.35 33.09 11.14
N PRO A 46 -20.55 32.67 11.55
CA PRO A 46 -20.74 31.35 12.15
C PRO A 46 -20.27 30.24 11.20
N PRO A 47 -19.82 29.09 11.74
CA PRO A 47 -19.40 27.95 10.91
C PRO A 47 -20.52 27.52 9.97
N GLN A 48 -20.16 27.23 8.72
CA GLN A 48 -21.10 26.87 7.66
C GLN A 48 -20.81 25.49 7.09
N PHE A 49 -21.86 24.67 6.97
CA PHE A 49 -21.80 23.45 6.19
C PHE A 49 -22.37 23.67 4.80
N GLU A 50 -21.67 23.16 3.79
CA GLU A 50 -22.09 23.23 2.40
C GLU A 50 -22.46 21.83 1.89
N LEU A 51 -23.59 21.76 1.19
CA LEU A 51 -24.03 20.59 0.43
C LEU A 51 -24.39 21.04 -0.99
N THR A 52 -23.73 20.45 -2.00
CA THR A 52 -24.05 20.75 -3.39
C THR A 52 -25.20 19.88 -3.89
N TRP A 53 -26.05 20.42 -4.75
CA TRP A 53 -27.13 19.65 -5.38
C TRP A 53 -26.56 18.52 -6.24
N LYS A 54 -25.42 18.75 -6.90
CA LYS A 54 -24.72 17.72 -7.66
C LYS A 54 -24.35 16.51 -6.80
N ASP A 55 -23.92 16.72 -5.56
CA ASP A 55 -23.59 15.63 -4.66
C ASP A 55 -24.82 14.85 -4.19
N VAL A 56 -25.97 15.53 -4.04
CA VAL A 56 -27.26 14.85 -3.82
C VAL A 56 -27.63 14.00 -5.04
N LEU A 57 -27.48 14.53 -6.25
CA LEU A 57 -27.78 13.81 -7.50
C LEU A 57 -26.84 12.63 -7.76
N LYS A 58 -25.57 12.69 -7.34
CA LYS A 58 -24.67 11.52 -7.42
C LYS A 58 -25.19 10.33 -6.62
N VAL A 59 -25.80 10.61 -5.47
CA VAL A 59 -26.39 9.58 -4.61
C VAL A 59 -27.75 9.15 -5.14
N GLN A 60 -28.54 10.08 -5.70
CA GLN A 60 -29.86 9.79 -6.26
C GLN A 60 -30.11 10.55 -7.59
N PRO A 61 -29.70 9.96 -8.74
CA PRO A 61 -29.82 10.62 -10.04
C PRO A 61 -31.26 10.95 -10.46
N ASP A 62 -32.22 10.11 -10.05
CA ASP A 62 -33.64 10.22 -10.39
C ASP A 62 -34.31 11.54 -9.92
N LEU A 63 -33.65 12.29 -9.03
CA LEU A 63 -34.12 13.58 -8.52
C LEU A 63 -34.03 14.71 -9.56
N GLN A 64 -33.11 14.61 -10.52
CA GLN A 64 -32.78 15.72 -11.44
C GLN A 64 -33.99 16.24 -12.21
N GLU A 65 -34.91 15.34 -12.59
CA GLU A 65 -36.09 15.68 -13.38
C GLU A 65 -37.36 15.91 -12.54
N ARG A 66 -37.30 15.65 -11.23
CA ARG A 66 -38.50 15.56 -10.36
C ARG A 66 -38.58 16.64 -9.30
N VAL A 67 -37.45 17.15 -8.84
CA VAL A 67 -37.41 18.05 -7.68
C VAL A 67 -36.45 19.20 -7.95
N HIS A 68 -36.96 20.43 -7.80
CA HIS A 68 -36.13 21.63 -7.89
C HIS A 68 -35.44 21.91 -6.53
N PRO A 69 -34.16 22.34 -6.51
CA PRO A 69 -33.43 22.66 -5.27
C PRO A 69 -34.17 23.65 -4.35
N ASN A 70 -34.81 24.67 -4.91
CA ASN A 70 -35.61 25.64 -4.14
C ASN A 70 -36.80 25.01 -3.39
N THR A 71 -37.41 23.95 -3.95
CA THR A 71 -38.48 23.20 -3.26
C THR A 71 -37.93 22.51 -2.02
N VAL A 72 -36.73 21.92 -2.14
CA VAL A 72 -36.01 21.31 -1.02
C VAL A 72 -35.63 22.35 0.04
N LEU A 73 -35.14 23.53 -0.38
CA LEU A 73 -34.82 24.62 0.55
C LEU A 73 -36.05 25.07 1.34
N THR A 74 -37.19 25.25 0.66
CA THR A 74 -38.44 25.66 1.31
C THR A 74 -38.87 24.64 2.36
N TYR A 75 -38.79 23.35 2.04
CA TYR A 75 -39.10 22.29 2.99
C TYR A 75 -38.12 22.24 4.18
N LEU A 76 -36.82 22.46 3.93
CA LEU A 76 -35.79 22.58 4.98
C LEU A 76 -36.00 23.80 5.88
N LYS A 77 -36.46 24.93 5.33
CA LYS A 77 -36.76 26.17 6.08
C LYS A 77 -38.02 26.09 6.92
N ASN A 78 -38.95 25.20 6.59
CA ASN A 78 -40.19 24.99 7.35
C ASN A 78 -39.98 24.13 8.62
N GLN A 79 -38.73 23.85 9.00
CA GLN A 79 -38.38 23.19 10.26
C GLN A 79 -38.22 24.22 11.38
N ASP A 80 -38.39 23.80 12.63
CA ASP A 80 -38.13 24.67 13.78
C ASP A 80 -36.63 24.92 13.96
N PHE A 81 -36.25 26.19 14.01
CA PHE A 81 -34.88 26.65 14.29
C PHE A 81 -34.77 27.28 15.69
N PRO A 82 -33.61 27.13 16.37
CA PRO A 82 -32.50 26.29 15.98
C PRO A 82 -32.84 24.81 16.12
N THR A 83 -32.36 23.99 15.19
CA THR A 83 -32.60 22.55 15.24
C THR A 83 -31.91 21.93 16.46
N LYS A 84 -32.34 20.72 16.87
CA LYS A 84 -31.64 19.95 17.93
C LYS A 84 -30.17 19.68 17.61
N ASP A 85 -29.79 19.76 16.35
CA ASP A 85 -28.44 19.60 15.88
C ASP A 85 -27.65 20.91 15.85
N GLY A 86 -28.20 22.05 16.30
CA GLY A 86 -27.47 23.32 16.35
C GLY A 86 -27.32 24.03 15.01
N ILE A 87 -28.12 23.66 14.00
CA ILE A 87 -28.31 24.48 12.80
C ILE A 87 -29.23 25.65 13.16
N SER A 88 -28.78 26.88 12.94
CA SER A 88 -29.52 28.11 13.23
C SER A 88 -30.21 28.71 12.00
N ASP A 89 -29.69 28.48 10.81
CA ASP A 89 -30.29 28.96 9.56
C ASP A 89 -29.87 28.08 8.36
N ILE A 90 -30.65 28.12 7.28
CA ILE A 90 -30.37 27.41 6.02
C ILE A 90 -30.72 28.32 4.85
N TYR A 91 -29.79 28.51 3.92
CA TYR A 91 -30.04 29.26 2.69
C TYR A 91 -29.30 28.63 1.51
N MET A 92 -29.55 29.13 0.31
CA MET A 92 -28.81 28.73 -0.88
C MET A 92 -27.79 29.79 -1.28
N ASP A 93 -26.67 29.37 -1.86
CA ASP A 93 -25.68 30.31 -2.41
C ASP A 93 -26.34 31.28 -3.40
N SER A 94 -26.03 32.57 -3.24
CA SER A 94 -26.68 33.66 -3.97
C SER A 94 -26.26 33.73 -5.44
N ILE A 95 -25.13 33.10 -5.80
CA ILE A 95 -24.55 33.19 -7.14
C ILE A 95 -25.09 32.08 -8.04
N LYS A 96 -24.89 30.82 -7.64
CA LYS A 96 -25.22 29.67 -8.49
C LYS A 96 -26.50 28.95 -8.11
N GLN A 97 -27.02 29.18 -6.90
CA GLN A 97 -28.21 28.50 -6.38
C GLN A 97 -28.13 26.96 -6.52
N ASP A 98 -26.93 26.40 -6.47
CA ASP A 98 -26.66 24.96 -6.59
C ASP A 98 -26.14 24.35 -5.28
N LYS A 99 -26.05 25.17 -4.21
CA LYS A 99 -25.51 24.78 -2.92
C LYS A 99 -26.43 25.22 -1.79
N PHE A 100 -26.73 24.28 -0.90
CA PHE A 100 -27.35 24.55 0.38
C PHE A 100 -26.26 24.88 1.41
N ILE A 101 -26.45 25.98 2.12
CA ILE A 101 -25.58 26.49 3.17
C ILE A 101 -26.34 26.39 4.48
N PHE A 102 -25.80 25.62 5.42
CA PHE A 102 -26.34 25.41 6.76
C PHE A 102 -25.49 26.19 7.74
N VAL A 103 -26.08 27.16 8.41
CA VAL A 103 -25.43 27.98 9.44
C VAL A 103 -25.52 27.27 10.77
N VAL A 104 -24.40 27.21 11.48
CA VAL A 104 -24.29 26.46 12.73
C VAL A 104 -24.02 27.39 13.89
N GLU A 105 -24.68 27.14 15.01
CA GLU A 105 -24.39 27.79 16.28
C GLU A 105 -22.96 27.48 16.72
N GLN A 106 -22.10 28.50 16.66
CA GLN A 106 -20.67 28.34 16.92
C GLN A 106 -20.39 27.78 18.31
N GLU A 107 -21.04 28.29 19.35
CA GLU A 107 -20.82 27.89 20.74
C GLU A 107 -21.20 26.42 20.94
N ARG A 108 -22.36 26.01 20.43
CA ARG A 108 -22.86 24.63 20.52
C ARG A 108 -21.97 23.66 19.75
N PHE A 109 -21.56 24.02 18.54
CA PHE A 109 -20.64 23.22 17.73
C PHE A 109 -19.28 23.06 18.40
N THR A 110 -18.70 24.17 18.87
CA THR A 110 -17.38 24.19 19.51
C THR A 110 -17.40 23.35 20.79
N SER A 111 -18.37 23.58 21.68
CA SER A 111 -18.54 22.81 22.91
C SER A 111 -18.72 21.31 22.64
N SER A 112 -19.56 20.94 21.66
CA SER A 112 -19.77 19.54 21.30
C SER A 112 -18.50 18.87 20.75
N VAL A 113 -17.71 19.58 19.93
CA VAL A 113 -16.46 19.06 19.36
C VAL A 113 -15.38 18.93 20.44
N LEU A 114 -15.24 19.93 21.33
CA LEU A 114 -14.26 19.90 22.40
C LEU A 114 -14.56 18.82 23.44
N LEU A 115 -15.80 18.69 23.90
CA LEU A 115 -16.19 17.63 24.85
C LEU A 115 -15.90 16.23 24.29
N ASP A 116 -16.15 16.03 22.99
CA ASP A 116 -15.82 14.78 22.30
C ASP A 116 -14.32 14.50 22.25
N ILE A 117 -13.51 15.49 21.84
CA ILE A 117 -12.05 15.38 21.83
C ILE A 117 -11.54 15.07 23.25
N CYS A 118 -12.02 15.80 24.27
CA CYS A 118 -11.65 15.56 25.66
C CYS A 118 -12.04 14.16 26.13
N SER A 119 -13.24 13.67 25.78
CA SER A 119 -13.69 12.33 26.15
C SER A 119 -12.87 11.19 25.53
N ARG A 120 -12.15 11.47 24.44
CA ARG A 120 -11.34 10.50 23.68
C ARG A 120 -9.88 10.90 23.58
N ILE A 121 -9.39 11.80 24.43
CA ILE A 121 -8.07 12.42 24.28
C ILE A 121 -6.92 11.39 24.33
N ASN A 122 -7.14 10.27 25.01
CA ASN A 122 -6.20 9.16 25.13
C ASN A 122 -6.60 7.93 24.30
N VAL A 123 -7.63 8.04 23.44
CA VAL A 123 -8.16 6.94 22.64
C VAL A 123 -8.15 7.35 21.17
N ILE A 124 -7.28 6.72 20.38
CA ILE A 124 -7.39 6.81 18.93
C ILE A 124 -8.69 6.09 18.56
N PRO A 125 -9.68 6.76 17.94
CA PRO A 125 -10.94 6.12 17.60
C PRO A 125 -10.67 5.00 16.60
N ALA A 126 -10.94 3.74 16.99
CA ALA A 126 -10.99 2.66 16.03
C ALA A 126 -12.14 2.93 15.06
N ASN A 127 -11.86 2.87 13.76
CA ASN A 127 -12.81 2.96 12.66
C ASN A 127 -13.62 4.27 12.67
N SER A 128 -13.16 5.23 11.86
CA SER A 128 -13.90 6.47 11.63
C SER A 128 -15.34 6.19 11.21
N CYS A 129 -16.30 6.93 11.77
CA CYS A 129 -17.71 6.78 11.39
C CYS A 129 -18.02 7.11 9.93
N PHE A 130 -17.07 7.71 9.20
CA PHE A 130 -17.13 7.86 7.74
C PHE A 130 -16.92 6.54 6.98
N PHE A 131 -16.18 5.59 7.55
CA PHE A 131 -15.85 4.33 6.89
C PHE A 131 -16.69 3.14 7.39
N LYS A 132 -17.71 3.39 8.21
CA LYS A 132 -18.60 2.34 8.76
C LYS A 132 -19.29 1.47 7.70
N ASN A 133 -19.52 2.03 6.52
CA ASN A 133 -20.18 1.34 5.41
C ASN A 133 -19.18 0.91 4.33
N VAL A 134 -17.88 1.13 4.54
CA VAL A 134 -16.84 0.60 3.67
C VAL A 134 -16.68 -0.88 4.05
N PRO A 135 -16.79 -1.81 3.09
CA PRO A 135 -16.51 -3.22 3.35
C PRO A 135 -15.11 -3.40 3.93
N VAL A 136 -15.00 -4.27 4.93
CA VAL A 136 -13.69 -4.69 5.44
C VAL A 136 -13.03 -5.52 4.35
N GLU A 137 -11.73 -5.29 4.14
CA GLU A 137 -10.91 -5.97 3.15
C GLU A 137 -9.66 -6.51 3.86
N ASN A 138 -9.12 -7.61 3.33
CA ASN A 138 -7.80 -8.13 3.67
C ASN A 138 -6.77 -7.39 2.82
N VAL A 139 -5.96 -6.54 3.45
CA VAL A 139 -4.96 -5.70 2.78
C VAL A 139 -3.56 -6.18 3.11
N LEU A 140 -2.79 -6.55 2.09
CA LEU A 140 -1.37 -6.86 2.24
C LEU A 140 -0.54 -5.66 1.77
N VAL A 141 0.35 -5.16 2.62
CA VAL A 141 1.25 -4.04 2.30
C VAL A 141 2.68 -4.53 2.38
N GLU A 142 3.34 -4.63 1.23
CA GLU A 142 4.76 -4.93 1.13
C GLU A 142 5.57 -3.63 1.06
N PHE A 143 6.53 -3.46 1.96
CA PHE A 143 7.35 -2.26 2.01
C PHE A 143 8.70 -2.48 2.68
N SER A 144 9.59 -1.49 2.53
CA SER A 144 11.00 -1.54 2.90
C SER A 144 11.81 -2.49 2.01
N SER A 145 11.51 -3.79 2.08
CA SER A 145 12.04 -4.87 1.24
C SER A 145 13.51 -4.68 0.79
N PRO A 146 14.47 -4.40 1.70
CA PRO A 146 15.82 -4.03 1.28
C PRO A 146 16.62 -5.28 0.88
N ASN A 147 17.66 -5.06 0.08
CA ASN A 147 18.70 -6.06 -0.10
C ASN A 147 19.65 -6.02 1.10
N ILE A 148 19.75 -7.14 1.82
CA ILE A 148 20.45 -7.20 3.10
C ILE A 148 21.97 -7.33 2.97
N ALA A 149 22.47 -7.46 1.75
CA ALA A 149 23.88 -7.27 1.45
C ALA A 149 24.27 -5.78 1.35
N LYS A 150 23.29 -4.86 1.32
CA LYS A 150 23.53 -3.42 1.24
C LYS A 150 23.15 -2.70 2.54
N PRO A 151 23.86 -1.63 2.91
CA PRO A 151 23.51 -0.83 4.07
C PRO A 151 22.14 -0.15 3.90
N PHE A 152 21.42 -0.03 5.01
CA PHE A 152 20.17 0.73 5.05
C PHE A 152 20.46 2.24 4.84
N HIS A 153 19.74 2.88 3.92
CA HIS A 153 19.99 4.26 3.51
C HIS A 153 18.68 5.02 3.28
N TYR A 154 18.77 6.30 2.91
CA TYR A 154 17.59 7.18 2.78
C TYR A 154 16.51 6.64 1.81
N GLY A 155 16.90 6.01 0.69
CA GLY A 155 15.96 5.31 -0.19
C GLY A 155 15.12 4.24 0.53
N HIS A 156 15.76 3.35 1.28
CA HIS A 156 15.07 2.34 2.11
C HIS A 156 14.16 2.99 3.16
N PHE A 157 14.63 4.08 3.79
CA PHE A 157 13.84 4.82 4.78
C PHE A 157 12.52 5.35 4.19
N ARG A 158 12.53 5.89 2.97
CA ARG A 158 11.32 6.41 2.31
C ARG A 158 10.25 5.33 2.10
N SER A 159 10.61 4.20 1.49
CA SER A 159 9.67 3.08 1.33
C SER A 159 9.15 2.60 2.69
N THR A 160 10.04 2.54 3.68
CA THR A 160 9.73 2.10 5.05
C THR A 160 8.63 2.93 5.72
N ILE A 161 8.79 4.26 5.74
CA ILE A 161 7.82 5.14 6.40
C ILE A 161 6.51 5.27 5.61
N ILE A 162 6.58 5.28 4.26
CA ILE A 162 5.40 5.39 3.41
C ILE A 162 4.56 4.12 3.53
N GLY A 163 5.18 2.94 3.48
CA GLY A 163 4.45 1.69 3.62
C GLY A 163 3.82 1.52 4.99
N ASN A 164 4.53 1.88 6.05
CA ASN A 164 3.94 1.90 7.40
C ASN A 164 2.76 2.88 7.50
N PHE A 165 2.87 4.07 6.88
CA PHE A 165 1.77 5.04 6.83
C PHE A 165 0.54 4.49 6.09
N VAL A 166 0.73 3.86 4.93
CA VAL A 166 -0.35 3.20 4.17
C VAL A 166 -1.01 2.11 5.01
N ALA A 167 -0.22 1.22 5.61
CA ALA A 167 -0.72 0.16 6.48
C ALA A 167 -1.52 0.70 7.68
N ASN A 168 -1.05 1.79 8.29
CA ASN A 168 -1.74 2.42 9.42
C ASN A 168 -3.06 3.08 9.00
N ILE A 169 -3.13 3.69 7.81
CA ILE A 169 -4.38 4.23 7.28
C ILE A 169 -5.37 3.11 6.98
N CYS A 170 -4.96 2.05 6.27
CA CYS A 170 -5.83 0.92 5.97
C CYS A 170 -6.40 0.31 7.26
N ASN A 171 -5.55 0.11 8.27
CA ASN A 171 -5.96 -0.39 9.57
C ASN A 171 -6.91 0.58 10.31
N TYR A 172 -6.67 1.89 10.22
CA TYR A 172 -7.54 2.91 10.82
C TYR A 172 -8.91 3.03 10.13
N VAL A 173 -8.98 2.75 8.83
CA VAL A 173 -10.23 2.68 8.05
C VAL A 173 -11.06 1.46 8.46
N GLY A 174 -10.40 0.40 8.96
CA GLY A 174 -11.03 -0.81 9.48
C GLY A 174 -10.76 -2.07 8.66
N HIS A 175 -9.77 -2.04 7.77
CA HIS A 175 -9.31 -3.22 7.02
C HIS A 175 -8.40 -4.09 7.89
N GLU A 176 -8.35 -5.40 7.59
CA GLU A 176 -7.41 -6.33 8.19
C GLU A 176 -6.08 -6.22 7.43
N VAL A 177 -5.02 -5.74 8.09
CA VAL A 177 -3.77 -5.38 7.42
C VAL A 177 -2.63 -6.33 7.79
N THR A 178 -2.01 -6.94 6.78
CA THR A 178 -0.74 -7.67 6.90
C THR A 178 0.41 -6.80 6.39
N ARG A 179 1.35 -6.43 7.28
CA ARG A 179 2.60 -5.75 6.94
C ARG A 179 3.65 -6.78 6.58
N MET A 180 4.12 -6.76 5.34
CA MET A 180 5.12 -7.69 4.83
C MET A 180 6.44 -6.99 4.54
N ASN A 181 7.54 -7.62 4.91
CA ASN A 181 8.88 -7.28 4.46
C ASN A 181 9.41 -8.38 3.55
N TYR A 182 9.70 -8.06 2.29
CA TYR A 182 10.23 -9.03 1.34
C TYR A 182 11.74 -8.81 1.14
N ILE A 183 12.52 -9.62 1.85
CA ILE A 183 13.95 -9.43 2.01
C ILE A 183 14.70 -9.90 0.75
N GLY A 184 15.47 -9.00 0.16
CA GLY A 184 16.40 -9.34 -0.93
C GLY A 184 17.62 -10.06 -0.37
N ASP A 185 17.51 -11.38 -0.20
CA ASP A 185 18.56 -12.23 0.37
C ASP A 185 19.21 -13.21 -0.62
N TRP A 186 18.87 -13.10 -1.90
CA TRP A 186 19.33 -14.03 -2.94
C TRP A 186 19.82 -13.26 -4.17
N GLY A 187 21.00 -13.62 -4.69
CA GLY A 187 21.56 -13.00 -5.90
C GLY A 187 23.05 -12.70 -5.81
N VAL A 188 23.60 -12.16 -6.91
CA VAL A 188 25.05 -11.87 -7.05
C VAL A 188 25.59 -10.96 -5.94
N GLN A 189 24.78 -10.02 -5.42
CA GLN A 189 25.16 -9.15 -4.30
C GLN A 189 25.57 -9.94 -3.06
N TYR A 190 24.98 -11.11 -2.86
CA TYR A 190 25.36 -12.02 -1.79
C TYR A 190 26.66 -12.77 -2.08
N GLY A 191 26.87 -13.21 -3.32
CA GLY A 191 28.15 -13.79 -3.73
C GLY A 191 29.31 -12.84 -3.49
N ILE A 192 29.11 -11.55 -3.78
CA ILE A 192 30.06 -10.46 -3.50
C ILE A 192 30.34 -10.35 -2.00
N LEU A 193 29.30 -10.29 -1.17
CA LEU A 193 29.46 -10.18 0.28
C LEU A 193 30.15 -11.41 0.86
N ALA A 194 29.83 -12.62 0.38
CA ALA A 194 30.44 -13.88 0.83
C ALA A 194 31.93 -13.96 0.47
N ALA A 195 32.29 -13.68 -0.79
CA ALA A 195 33.67 -13.59 -1.24
C ALA A 195 34.45 -12.53 -0.46
N GLY A 196 33.83 -11.35 -0.29
CA GLY A 196 34.37 -10.26 0.52
C GLY A 196 34.62 -10.67 1.96
N PHE A 197 33.66 -11.35 2.60
CA PHE A 197 33.79 -11.77 3.99
C PHE A 197 34.89 -12.83 4.17
N ARG A 198 35.11 -13.70 3.18
CA ARG A 198 36.20 -14.67 3.23
C ARG A 198 37.58 -14.01 3.15
N LYS A 199 37.71 -12.94 2.35
CA LYS A 199 39.00 -12.26 2.12
C LYS A 199 39.30 -11.17 3.15
N PHE A 200 38.27 -10.45 3.61
CA PHE A 200 38.40 -9.25 4.45
C PHE A 200 37.62 -9.34 5.76
N GLY A 201 36.85 -10.41 5.96
CA GLY A 201 36.03 -10.59 7.15
C GLY A 201 36.85 -10.95 8.39
N SER A 202 36.32 -10.62 9.55
CA SER A 202 36.85 -11.00 10.86
C SER A 202 35.68 -11.42 11.74
N GLU A 203 35.79 -12.61 12.33
CA GLU A 203 34.78 -13.14 13.26
C GLU A 203 34.68 -12.34 14.56
N GLU A 204 35.81 -11.78 15.02
CA GLU A 204 35.86 -10.91 16.19
C GLU A 204 35.08 -9.61 15.94
N LYS A 205 35.34 -8.96 14.79
CA LYS A 205 34.61 -7.73 14.40
C LYS A 205 33.14 -8.00 14.15
N LEU A 206 32.80 -9.11 13.48
CA LEU A 206 31.43 -9.51 13.22
C LEU A 206 30.64 -9.74 14.52
N SER A 207 31.30 -10.26 15.57
CA SER A 207 30.67 -10.47 16.87
C SER A 207 30.48 -9.18 17.66
N ALA A 208 31.38 -8.20 17.50
CA ALA A 208 31.34 -6.93 18.20
C ALA A 208 30.33 -5.94 17.61
N ASP A 209 30.37 -5.74 16.28
CA ASP A 209 29.44 -4.87 15.55
C ASP A 209 29.19 -5.46 14.14
N PRO A 210 28.18 -6.34 14.00
CA PRO A 210 27.92 -7.03 12.75
C PRO A 210 27.64 -6.08 11.59
N LEU A 211 26.86 -5.02 11.82
CA LEU A 211 26.38 -4.14 10.76
C LEU A 211 27.51 -3.27 10.21
N THR A 212 28.32 -2.69 11.10
CA THR A 212 29.48 -1.89 10.68
C THR A 212 30.50 -2.74 9.96
N HIS A 213 30.83 -3.92 10.49
CA HIS A 213 31.81 -4.81 9.86
C HIS A 213 31.35 -5.35 8.51
N LEU A 214 30.08 -5.76 8.37
CA LEU A 214 29.55 -6.20 7.08
C LEU A 214 29.51 -5.05 6.06
N PHE A 215 29.28 -3.82 6.49
CA PHE A 215 29.39 -2.66 5.62
C PHE A 215 30.82 -2.38 5.17
N GLU A 216 31.81 -2.49 6.06
CA GLU A 216 33.25 -2.41 5.71
C GLU A 216 33.60 -3.45 4.64
N VAL A 217 33.24 -4.72 4.88
CA VAL A 217 33.48 -5.83 3.96
C VAL A 217 32.80 -5.58 2.62
N TYR A 218 31.53 -5.18 2.61
CA TYR A 218 30.80 -4.89 1.38
C TYR A 218 31.47 -3.78 0.56
N LYS A 219 31.91 -2.70 1.21
CA LYS A 219 32.55 -1.57 0.54
C LYS A 219 33.87 -1.98 -0.09
N GLU A 220 34.70 -2.72 0.63
CA GLU A 220 35.98 -3.23 0.12
C GLU A 220 35.76 -4.23 -1.03
N ALA A 221 34.81 -5.16 -0.88
CA ALA A 221 34.47 -6.12 -1.93
C ALA A 221 34.00 -5.42 -3.22
N ASN A 222 33.12 -4.43 -3.11
CA ASN A 222 32.63 -3.69 -4.29
C ASN A 222 33.72 -2.87 -4.97
N ALA A 223 34.66 -2.29 -4.21
CA ALA A 223 35.80 -1.59 -4.78
C ALA A 223 36.68 -2.55 -5.60
N ARG A 224 36.81 -3.82 -5.18
CA ARG A 224 37.61 -4.83 -5.87
C ARG A 224 36.97 -5.37 -7.14
N ILE A 225 35.65 -5.49 -7.20
CA ILE A 225 34.95 -6.05 -8.37
C ILE A 225 35.29 -5.34 -9.68
N SER A 226 35.48 -4.03 -9.64
CA SER A 226 35.71 -3.25 -10.87
C SER A 226 37.14 -3.41 -11.40
N ASP A 227 38.10 -3.68 -10.49
CA ASP A 227 39.54 -3.65 -10.79
C ASP A 227 40.18 -5.05 -10.81
N ASP A 228 39.53 -6.05 -10.20
CA ASP A 228 40.03 -7.41 -10.00
C ASP A 228 39.07 -8.43 -10.63
N LYS A 229 39.39 -8.87 -11.85
CA LYS A 229 38.58 -9.85 -12.58
C LYS A 229 38.51 -11.22 -11.89
N GLU A 230 39.58 -11.63 -11.22
CA GLU A 230 39.60 -12.90 -10.50
C GLU A 230 38.61 -12.84 -9.32
N PHE A 231 38.52 -11.68 -8.65
CA PHE A 231 37.55 -11.47 -7.59
C PHE A 231 36.09 -11.41 -8.09
N ASP A 232 35.81 -10.81 -9.26
CA ASP A 232 34.46 -10.86 -9.85
C ASP A 232 34.05 -12.30 -10.20
N GLU A 233 34.97 -13.09 -10.78
CA GLU A 233 34.74 -14.50 -11.07
C GLU A 233 34.51 -15.32 -9.79
N GLU A 234 35.28 -15.06 -8.74
CA GLU A 234 35.10 -15.68 -7.42
C GLU A 234 33.72 -15.36 -6.84
N ALA A 235 33.30 -14.10 -6.84
CA ALA A 235 31.99 -13.67 -6.35
C ALA A 235 30.82 -14.31 -7.12
N ARG A 236 30.95 -14.44 -8.45
CA ARG A 236 29.98 -15.16 -9.28
C ARG A 236 29.95 -16.65 -8.96
N ASN A 237 31.12 -17.26 -8.74
CA ASN A 237 31.22 -18.65 -8.36
C ASN A 237 30.57 -18.92 -7.00
N TYR A 238 30.72 -18.02 -6.02
CA TYR A 238 30.00 -18.12 -4.74
C TYR A 238 28.48 -18.14 -4.94
N PHE A 239 27.95 -17.26 -5.78
CA PHE A 239 26.50 -17.26 -6.06
C PHE A 239 26.06 -18.55 -6.77
N LYS A 240 26.86 -19.04 -7.72
CA LYS A 240 26.59 -20.32 -8.38
C LYS A 240 26.58 -21.49 -7.38
N LEU A 241 27.54 -21.55 -6.47
CA LEU A 241 27.59 -22.57 -5.40
C LEU A 241 26.38 -22.47 -4.46
N MET A 242 25.85 -21.27 -4.20
CA MET A 242 24.59 -21.11 -3.46
C MET A 242 23.40 -21.73 -4.20
N GLU A 243 23.30 -21.50 -5.51
CA GLU A 243 22.24 -22.09 -6.35
C GLU A 243 22.37 -23.61 -6.49
N GLU A 244 23.59 -24.14 -6.45
CA GLU A 244 23.88 -25.58 -6.46
C GLU A 244 23.67 -26.25 -5.07
N GLY A 245 23.43 -25.46 -4.03
CA GLY A 245 23.14 -25.96 -2.69
C GLY A 245 24.37 -26.32 -1.85
N ASP A 246 25.54 -25.73 -2.14
CA ASP A 246 26.76 -25.99 -1.38
C ASP A 246 26.59 -25.67 0.12
N SER A 247 26.86 -26.68 0.96
CA SER A 247 26.58 -26.60 2.40
C SER A 247 27.41 -25.55 3.14
N GLU A 248 28.66 -25.32 2.73
CA GLU A 248 29.55 -24.37 3.39
C GLU A 248 29.16 -22.94 3.04
N VAL A 249 28.90 -22.69 1.76
CA VAL A 249 28.46 -21.38 1.27
C VAL A 249 27.08 -21.02 1.83
N LEU A 250 26.13 -21.97 1.84
CA LEU A 250 24.81 -21.74 2.44
C LEU A 250 24.89 -21.51 3.96
N SER A 251 25.82 -22.16 4.66
CA SER A 251 26.03 -21.91 6.09
C SER A 251 26.50 -20.48 6.36
N LEU A 252 27.47 -19.99 5.56
CA LEU A 252 27.93 -18.60 5.66
C LEU A 252 26.79 -17.63 5.30
N TRP A 253 26.07 -17.87 4.22
CA TRP A 253 24.92 -17.07 3.80
C TRP A 253 23.88 -16.95 4.91
N ARG A 254 23.44 -18.06 5.53
CA ARG A 254 22.47 -18.05 6.64
C ARG A 254 22.96 -17.22 7.80
N LYS A 255 24.22 -17.38 8.19
CA LYS A 255 24.84 -16.60 9.28
C LYS A 255 24.79 -15.10 9.00
N LEU A 256 25.22 -14.67 7.81
CA LEU A 256 25.22 -13.26 7.42
C LEU A 256 23.79 -12.70 7.34
N ARG A 257 22.87 -13.47 6.76
CA ARG A 257 21.45 -13.14 6.66
C ARG A 257 20.82 -12.92 8.03
N ASP A 258 20.99 -13.86 8.95
CA ASP A 258 20.34 -13.83 10.26
C ASP A 258 20.85 -12.67 11.12
N LEU A 259 22.15 -12.34 11.02
CA LEU A 259 22.74 -11.16 11.65
C LEU A 259 22.14 -9.86 11.08
N SER A 260 22.08 -9.72 9.75
CA SER A 260 21.47 -8.55 9.11
C SER A 260 20.00 -8.37 9.48
N LEU A 261 19.22 -9.47 9.52
CA LEU A 261 17.81 -9.45 9.90
C LEU A 261 17.61 -9.01 11.35
N LYS A 262 18.48 -9.45 12.27
CA LYS A 262 18.43 -9.03 13.68
C LYS A 262 18.63 -7.53 13.84
N GLU A 263 19.62 -6.95 13.17
CA GLU A 263 19.91 -5.52 13.23
C GLU A 263 18.83 -4.66 12.55
N MET A 264 18.32 -5.13 11.41
CA MET A 264 17.18 -4.50 10.75
C MET A 264 15.94 -4.48 11.63
N LYS A 265 15.66 -5.58 12.34
CA LYS A 265 14.54 -5.63 13.29
C LYS A 265 14.66 -4.57 14.39
N ALA A 266 15.86 -4.34 14.93
CA ALA A 266 16.10 -3.26 15.88
C ALA A 266 15.84 -1.87 15.26
N THR A 267 16.27 -1.68 14.01
CA THR A 267 16.04 -0.43 13.25
C THR A 267 14.54 -0.17 13.03
N TYR A 268 13.78 -1.17 12.58
CA TYR A 268 12.33 -1.04 12.40
C TYR A 268 11.61 -0.78 13.72
N HIS A 269 12.01 -1.45 14.80
CA HIS A 269 11.44 -1.23 16.11
C HIS A 269 11.64 0.22 16.58
N ARG A 270 12.83 0.79 16.37
CA ARG A 270 13.11 2.21 16.65
C ARG A 270 12.21 3.17 15.85
N LEU A 271 11.73 2.75 14.69
CA LEU A 271 10.79 3.50 13.85
C LEU A 271 9.31 3.23 14.19
N ASN A 272 9.02 2.47 15.26
CA ASN A 272 7.69 1.98 15.61
C ASN A 272 7.03 1.17 14.48
N ILE A 273 7.81 0.33 13.82
CA ILE A 273 7.36 -0.55 12.74
C ILE A 273 7.55 -1.99 13.17
N ASN A 274 6.47 -2.76 13.10
CA ASN A 274 6.49 -4.21 13.26
C ASN A 274 5.93 -4.83 11.98
N PHE A 275 6.62 -5.83 11.45
CA PHE A 275 6.14 -6.61 10.31
C PHE A 275 5.44 -7.87 10.83
N ASP A 276 4.31 -8.19 10.19
CA ASP A 276 3.50 -9.37 10.49
C ASP A 276 4.05 -10.60 9.75
N ALA A 277 4.66 -10.37 8.58
CA ALA A 277 5.30 -11.40 7.77
C ALA A 277 6.68 -10.95 7.26
N ILE A 278 7.65 -11.86 7.32
CA ILE A 278 8.97 -11.68 6.70
C ILE A 278 9.11 -12.78 5.66
N HIS A 279 9.14 -12.36 4.39
CA HIS A 279 9.41 -13.24 3.25
C HIS A 279 10.80 -12.92 2.72
N SER A 280 11.39 -13.80 1.91
CA SER A 280 12.69 -13.54 1.30
C SER A 280 12.81 -14.15 -0.09
N GLU A 281 13.64 -13.56 -0.95
CA GLU A 281 13.83 -14.05 -2.34
C GLU A 281 14.26 -15.52 -2.38
N SER A 282 15.09 -15.94 -1.42
CA SER A 282 15.54 -17.33 -1.25
C SER A 282 14.39 -18.33 -1.06
N MET A 283 13.27 -17.92 -0.45
CA MET A 283 12.09 -18.80 -0.27
C MET A 283 11.45 -19.20 -1.60
N TYR A 284 11.68 -18.41 -2.64
CA TYR A 284 11.06 -18.59 -3.95
C TYR A 284 12.03 -19.10 -5.00
N ALA A 285 13.33 -19.16 -4.71
CA ALA A 285 14.35 -19.62 -5.66
C ALA A 285 14.09 -21.04 -6.16
N GLU A 286 13.62 -21.95 -5.30
CA GLU A 286 13.29 -23.34 -5.66
C GLU A 286 11.91 -23.45 -6.34
N ASN A 287 10.95 -22.61 -5.95
CA ASN A 287 9.56 -22.66 -6.42
C ASN A 287 9.35 -22.11 -7.83
N VAL A 288 10.36 -21.46 -8.44
CA VAL A 288 10.24 -20.88 -9.78
C VAL A 288 9.98 -21.95 -10.85
N LYS A 289 10.43 -23.20 -10.62
CA LYS A 289 10.25 -24.29 -11.59
C LYS A 289 8.78 -24.60 -11.88
N GLU A 290 7.94 -24.67 -10.84
CA GLU A 290 6.51 -24.94 -10.99
C GLU A 290 5.80 -23.84 -11.81
N ILE A 291 6.28 -22.60 -11.69
CA ILE A 291 5.74 -21.44 -12.40
C ILE A 291 6.10 -21.52 -13.87
N PHE A 292 7.34 -21.88 -14.20
CA PHE A 292 7.73 -22.10 -15.58
C PHE A 292 6.91 -23.20 -16.24
N ASP A 293 6.66 -24.29 -15.52
CA ASP A 293 5.82 -25.38 -16.02
C ASP A 293 4.37 -24.91 -16.27
N ASP A 294 3.79 -24.10 -15.38
CA ASP A 294 2.44 -23.54 -15.56
C ASP A 294 2.39 -22.54 -16.73
N LEU A 295 3.37 -21.64 -16.83
CA LEU A 295 3.49 -20.69 -17.94
C LEU A 295 3.64 -21.40 -19.30
N GLN A 296 4.41 -22.49 -19.36
CA GLN A 296 4.56 -23.30 -20.56
C GLN A 296 3.25 -24.01 -20.93
N LYS A 297 2.56 -24.62 -19.95
CA LYS A 297 1.26 -25.28 -20.16
C LYS A 297 0.21 -24.31 -20.70
N LYS A 298 0.20 -23.07 -20.22
CA LYS A 298 -0.67 -21.98 -20.69
C LYS A 298 -0.22 -21.36 -22.02
N LYS A 299 0.92 -21.79 -22.58
CA LYS A 299 1.52 -21.27 -23.82
C LYS A 299 1.80 -19.76 -23.76
N LEU A 300 2.17 -19.25 -22.58
CA LEU A 300 2.48 -17.84 -22.35
C LEU A 300 3.97 -17.52 -22.53
N VAL A 301 4.83 -18.55 -22.51
CA VAL A 301 6.28 -18.41 -22.64
C VAL A 301 6.82 -19.18 -23.83
N THR A 302 7.91 -18.70 -24.39
CA THR A 302 8.76 -19.42 -25.35
C THR A 302 10.02 -19.90 -24.66
N CYS A 303 10.46 -21.12 -24.99
CA CYS A 303 11.74 -21.66 -24.56
C CYS A 303 12.63 -21.81 -25.78
N ASP A 304 13.83 -21.22 -25.78
CA ASP A 304 14.81 -21.44 -26.84
C ASP A 304 15.54 -22.79 -26.69
N GLU A 305 16.35 -23.14 -27.68
CA GLU A 305 17.16 -24.36 -27.71
C GLU A 305 18.19 -24.44 -26.58
N ASN A 306 18.57 -23.29 -26.01
CA ASN A 306 19.54 -23.17 -24.92
C ASN A 306 18.87 -23.10 -23.54
N GLY A 307 17.54 -23.26 -23.45
CA GLY A 307 16.80 -23.24 -22.19
C GLY A 307 16.43 -21.85 -21.65
N CYS A 308 16.67 -20.77 -22.41
CA CYS A 308 16.17 -19.43 -22.09
C CYS A 308 14.65 -19.42 -22.13
N ILE A 309 14.00 -18.85 -21.11
CA ILE A 309 12.54 -18.72 -21.04
C ILE A 309 12.18 -17.24 -21.15
N GLU A 310 11.35 -16.91 -22.13
CA GLU A 310 10.91 -15.56 -22.43
C GLU A 310 9.38 -15.47 -22.44
N ILE A 311 8.85 -14.32 -22.03
CA ILE A 311 7.41 -14.01 -22.08
C ILE A 311 7.18 -12.74 -22.91
N VAL A 312 6.15 -12.76 -23.75
CA VAL A 312 5.70 -11.58 -24.47
C VAL A 312 4.65 -10.87 -23.62
N VAL A 313 4.98 -9.68 -23.12
CA VAL A 313 4.11 -8.90 -22.26
C VAL A 313 3.46 -7.77 -23.06
N PRO A 314 2.11 -7.63 -23.03
CA PRO A 314 1.45 -6.49 -23.66
C PRO A 314 1.74 -5.21 -22.89
N LYS A 315 1.97 -4.11 -23.61
CA LYS A 315 2.08 -2.75 -23.07
C LYS A 315 0.74 -2.02 -23.15
N GLN A 316 0.62 -0.94 -22.37
CA GLN A 316 -0.59 -0.10 -22.37
C GLN A 316 -0.91 0.56 -23.72
N ASN A 317 0.11 0.81 -24.56
CA ASN A 317 -0.05 1.38 -25.90
C ASN A 317 -0.37 0.33 -26.98
N GLY A 318 -0.57 -0.95 -26.61
CA GLY A 318 -0.81 -2.04 -27.55
C GLY A 318 0.45 -2.67 -28.16
N GLU A 319 1.64 -2.13 -27.86
CA GLU A 319 2.90 -2.77 -28.24
C GLU A 319 3.18 -4.01 -27.38
N GLN A 320 4.06 -4.88 -27.85
CA GLN A 320 4.50 -6.06 -27.12
C GLN A 320 6.00 -5.93 -26.78
N GLU A 321 6.39 -6.42 -25.61
CA GLU A 321 7.80 -6.50 -25.22
C GLU A 321 8.13 -7.90 -24.70
N THR A 322 9.23 -8.45 -25.22
CA THR A 322 9.76 -9.72 -24.77
C THR A 322 10.60 -9.51 -23.52
N VAL A 323 10.29 -10.25 -22.46
CA VAL A 323 10.99 -10.20 -21.18
C VAL A 323 11.55 -11.58 -20.87
N VAL A 324 12.83 -11.64 -20.55
CA VAL A 324 13.48 -12.87 -20.10
C VAL A 324 13.06 -13.16 -18.66
N LEU A 325 12.61 -14.38 -18.39
CA LEU A 325 12.29 -14.87 -17.04
C LEU A 325 13.36 -15.83 -16.51
N ARG A 326 14.01 -16.58 -17.40
CA ARG A 326 15.14 -17.47 -17.08
C ARG A 326 16.20 -17.38 -18.15
N LYS A 327 17.46 -17.26 -17.76
CA LYS A 327 18.61 -17.28 -18.67
C LYS A 327 18.93 -18.70 -19.15
N SER A 328 19.72 -18.81 -20.22
CA SER A 328 20.21 -20.10 -20.74
C SER A 328 21.08 -20.89 -19.76
N ASP A 329 21.72 -20.21 -18.80
CA ASP A 329 22.49 -20.84 -17.71
C ASP A 329 21.60 -21.44 -16.60
N GLY A 330 20.27 -21.33 -16.73
CA GLY A 330 19.30 -21.83 -15.75
C GLY A 330 18.92 -20.83 -14.67
N THR A 331 19.63 -19.70 -14.56
CA THR A 331 19.41 -18.70 -13.51
C THR A 331 18.04 -18.02 -13.64
N SER A 332 17.28 -18.02 -12.55
CA SER A 332 16.00 -17.31 -12.46
C SER A 332 16.22 -15.80 -12.29
N LEU A 333 15.37 -14.98 -12.92
CA LEU A 333 15.42 -13.52 -12.78
C LEU A 333 14.43 -13.01 -11.74
N TYR A 334 14.64 -11.79 -11.22
CA TYR A 334 13.79 -11.18 -10.18
C TYR A 334 12.30 -11.27 -10.49
N LEU A 335 11.91 -10.98 -11.74
CA LEU A 335 10.50 -11.04 -12.15
C LEU A 335 9.89 -12.44 -11.99
N SER A 336 10.66 -13.50 -12.25
CA SER A 336 10.18 -14.88 -12.05
C SER A 336 9.95 -15.23 -10.58
N ARG A 337 10.80 -14.71 -9.68
CA ARG A 337 10.63 -14.84 -8.23
C ARG A 337 9.45 -14.02 -7.72
N ASP A 338 9.23 -12.83 -8.27
CA ASP A 338 8.09 -11.99 -7.87
C ASP A 338 6.74 -12.55 -8.33
N ILE A 339 6.69 -13.23 -9.48
CA ILE A 339 5.51 -14.01 -9.89
C ILE A 339 5.23 -15.10 -8.84
N ALA A 340 6.28 -15.80 -8.39
CA ALA A 340 6.17 -16.83 -7.35
C ALA A 340 5.62 -16.27 -6.05
N ALA A 341 6.23 -15.18 -5.59
CA ALA A 341 5.86 -14.51 -4.36
C ALA A 341 4.41 -14.00 -4.43
N ALA A 342 3.99 -13.40 -5.55
CA ALA A 342 2.63 -12.91 -5.71
C ALA A 342 1.59 -14.05 -5.63
N ILE A 343 1.85 -15.18 -6.30
CA ILE A 343 0.96 -16.36 -6.27
C ILE A 343 0.92 -16.97 -4.88
N ASP A 344 2.06 -17.14 -4.22
CA ASP A 344 2.15 -17.66 -2.86
C ASP A 344 1.40 -16.76 -1.86
N ARG A 345 1.55 -15.44 -1.99
CA ARG A 345 0.85 -14.47 -1.15
C ARG A 345 -0.67 -14.60 -1.30
N MET A 346 -1.17 -14.77 -2.52
CA MET A 346 -2.61 -14.97 -2.72
C MET A 346 -3.09 -16.28 -2.09
N LYS A 347 -2.29 -17.35 -2.22
CA LYS A 347 -2.60 -18.66 -1.62
C LYS A 347 -2.60 -18.64 -0.09
N ASN A 348 -1.73 -17.85 0.53
CA ASN A 348 -1.54 -17.88 1.99
C ASN A 348 -2.31 -16.79 2.73
N TYR A 349 -2.52 -15.62 2.13
CA TYR A 349 -3.14 -14.47 2.80
C TYR A 349 -4.53 -14.13 2.29
N HIS A 350 -4.92 -14.64 1.11
CA HIS A 350 -6.25 -14.40 0.52
C HIS A 350 -6.64 -12.91 0.57
N PHE A 351 -5.71 -12.06 0.13
CA PHE A 351 -5.90 -10.61 0.15
C PHE A 351 -6.96 -10.18 -0.87
N ASP A 352 -7.68 -9.11 -0.55
CA ASP A 352 -8.51 -8.37 -1.51
C ASP A 352 -7.67 -7.31 -2.23
N SER A 353 -6.70 -6.73 -1.51
CA SER A 353 -5.82 -5.67 -2.02
C SER A 353 -4.35 -5.92 -1.65
N LEU A 354 -3.45 -5.81 -2.62
CA LEU A 354 -1.99 -5.93 -2.44
C LEU A 354 -1.29 -4.62 -2.85
N TYR A 355 -0.67 -3.95 -1.89
CA TYR A 355 0.12 -2.73 -2.12
C TYR A 355 1.62 -3.03 -2.11
N TYR A 356 2.28 -2.75 -3.22
CA TYR A 356 3.74 -2.73 -3.34
C TYR A 356 4.27 -1.30 -3.17
N VAL A 357 5.00 -1.04 -2.08
CA VAL A 357 5.58 0.28 -1.81
C VAL A 357 7.05 0.29 -2.21
N VAL A 358 7.28 0.59 -3.49
CA VAL A 358 8.58 0.51 -4.14
C VAL A 358 9.02 1.85 -4.73
N ASP A 359 10.28 1.93 -5.18
CA ASP A 359 10.76 3.11 -5.89
C ASP A 359 10.10 3.25 -7.27
N SER A 360 9.83 4.48 -7.69
CA SER A 360 9.26 4.80 -9.00
C SER A 360 10.07 4.27 -10.19
N SER A 361 11.38 4.06 -10.04
CA SER A 361 12.22 3.45 -11.08
C SER A 361 11.79 2.02 -11.43
N GLN A 362 11.06 1.35 -10.53
CA GLN A 362 10.58 -0.02 -10.71
C GLN A 362 9.19 -0.10 -11.36
N THR A 363 8.61 1.04 -11.79
CA THR A 363 7.27 1.08 -12.39
C THR A 363 7.11 0.07 -13.55
N LYS A 364 8.12 -0.02 -14.43
CA LYS A 364 8.11 -0.95 -15.56
C LYS A 364 8.04 -2.41 -15.10
N HIS A 365 8.85 -2.77 -14.10
CA HIS A 365 8.90 -4.12 -13.53
C HIS A 365 7.55 -4.55 -12.95
N PHE A 366 6.94 -3.72 -12.09
CA PHE A 366 5.64 -4.05 -11.49
C PHE A 366 4.47 -4.01 -12.49
N THR A 367 4.58 -3.20 -13.54
CA THR A 367 3.63 -3.23 -14.67
C THR A 367 3.71 -4.57 -15.40
N PHE A 368 4.92 -5.09 -15.64
CA PHE A 368 5.10 -6.41 -16.24
C PHE A 368 4.60 -7.52 -15.33
N LEU A 369 4.92 -7.48 -14.03
CA LEU A 369 4.40 -8.43 -13.05
C LEU A 369 2.87 -8.52 -13.11
N LYS A 370 2.18 -7.38 -13.03
CA LYS A 370 0.73 -7.30 -13.13
C LYS A 370 0.21 -7.90 -14.44
N ASN A 371 0.76 -7.50 -15.58
CA ASN A 371 0.30 -7.96 -16.89
C ASN A 371 0.53 -9.48 -17.09
N ILE A 372 1.63 -10.03 -16.58
CA ILE A 372 1.90 -11.46 -16.61
C ILE A 372 0.89 -12.21 -15.76
N LEU A 373 0.65 -11.78 -14.53
CA LEU A 373 -0.34 -12.39 -13.64
C LEU A 373 -1.76 -12.34 -14.23
N THR A 374 -2.16 -11.22 -14.85
CA THR A 374 -3.43 -11.13 -15.60
C THR A 374 -3.46 -12.14 -16.75
N SER A 375 -2.37 -12.26 -17.53
CA SER A 375 -2.29 -13.20 -18.65
C SER A 375 -2.32 -14.68 -18.20
N MET A 376 -1.86 -14.97 -16.98
CA MET A 376 -2.00 -16.28 -16.34
C MET A 376 -3.45 -16.59 -15.91
N GLY A 377 -4.34 -15.61 -15.94
CA GLY A 377 -5.77 -15.73 -15.59
C GLY A 377 -6.10 -15.38 -14.15
N TYR A 378 -5.20 -14.72 -13.42
CA TYR A 378 -5.45 -14.30 -12.05
C TYR A 378 -6.26 -13.00 -12.02
N SER A 379 -7.53 -13.10 -11.59
CA SER A 379 -8.45 -11.96 -11.53
C SER A 379 -8.12 -10.93 -10.44
N TRP A 380 -7.29 -11.30 -9.48
CA TRP A 380 -6.83 -10.44 -8.37
C TRP A 380 -5.64 -9.55 -8.76
N ALA A 381 -5.08 -9.73 -9.97
CA ALA A 381 -3.85 -9.07 -10.43
C ALA A 381 -4.00 -7.58 -10.78
#